data_AF-A0A6G3QKK5-F1
#
_entry.id   AF-A0A6G3QKK5-F1
#
_cell.length_a   1.000
_cell.length_b   1.000
_cell.length_c   1.000
_cell.angle_alpha   90.00
_cell.angle_beta   90.00
_cell.angle_gamma   90.00
#
_symmetry.space_group_name_H-M   'P 1'
#
loop_
_entity.id
_entity.type
_entity.pdbx_description
1 polymer ?
#
loop_
_entity_poly.entity_id
_entity_poly.type
_entity_poly.pdbx_seq_one_letter_code
_entity_poly.pdbx_strand_id
1 'polypeptide(L)'
;MDDASWGELASLDPATGPEHFVGRVTWYKKSLPSILHRQPVSHQWPSEFVSLMGVPPLDCRNASERVEWSTDDLVCVYEPLTAGAVLGSETQWPHVFAVMKALAGRFGDDGVRLVVAFD
;
A
#
# COMPACT_ATOMS: atom_id res chain seq x y z
N MET A 1 -17.65 -5.89 4.16
CA MET A 1 -17.83 -5.54 2.75
C MET A 1 -17.83 -4.05 2.74
N ASP A 2 -16.77 -3.48 2.19
CA ASP A 2 -16.57 -2.04 2.15
C ASP A 2 -16.96 -1.57 0.75
N ASP A 3 -17.81 -0.54 0.69
CA ASP A 3 -18.23 0.09 -0.55
C ASP A 3 -17.97 1.60 -0.51
N ALA A 4 -17.61 2.18 -1.66
CA ALA A 4 -17.32 3.60 -1.79
C ALA A 4 -17.90 4.15 -3.10
N SER A 5 -18.55 5.31 -3.05
CA SER A 5 -19.08 6.00 -4.23
C SER A 5 -17.96 6.61 -5.08
N TRP A 6 -18.26 6.92 -6.34
CA TRP A 6 -17.31 7.66 -7.18
C TRP A 6 -16.99 9.04 -6.58
N GLY A 7 -17.97 9.73 -5.99
CA GLY A 7 -17.75 11.01 -5.32
C GLY A 7 -16.76 10.92 -4.15
N GLU A 8 -16.86 9.86 -3.35
CA GLU A 8 -15.93 9.60 -2.23
C GLU A 8 -14.52 9.29 -2.74
N LEU A 9 -14.40 8.45 -3.78
CA LEU A 9 -13.11 8.11 -4.38
C LEU A 9 -12.45 9.29 -5.11
N ALA A 10 -13.23 10.13 -5.78
CA ALA A 10 -12.73 11.31 -6.49
C ALA A 10 -12.24 12.41 -5.54
N SER A 11 -12.73 12.41 -4.30
CA SER A 11 -12.33 13.36 -3.25
C SER A 11 -11.17 12.86 -2.40
N LEU A 12 -10.70 11.62 -2.62
CA LEU A 12 -9.64 11.00 -1.84
C LEU A 12 -8.32 11.75 -2.03
N ASP A 13 -7.74 12.22 -0.93
CA ASP A 13 -6.41 12.82 -0.96
C ASP A 13 -5.35 11.72 -1.16
N PRO A 14 -4.55 11.76 -2.25
CA PRO A 14 -3.52 10.76 -2.52
C PRO A 14 -2.43 10.68 -1.43
N ALA A 15 -2.27 11.72 -0.61
CA ALA A 15 -1.34 11.70 0.52
C ALA A 15 -1.90 10.97 1.76
N THR A 16 -3.20 10.69 1.80
CA THR A 16 -3.84 10.02 2.95
C THR A 16 -3.34 8.58 3.07
N GLY A 17 -2.83 8.21 4.24
CA GLY A 17 -2.46 6.84 4.57
C GLY A 17 -3.67 6.02 5.07
N PRO A 18 -3.67 4.69 4.89
CA PRO A 18 -4.70 3.83 5.49
C PRO A 18 -4.62 3.87 7.02
N GLU A 19 -5.77 3.84 7.70
CA GLU A 19 -5.86 4.08 9.16
C GLU A 19 -5.00 3.14 10.01
N HIS A 20 -4.84 1.88 9.60
CA HIS A 20 -4.17 0.85 10.39
C HIS A 20 -2.76 0.50 9.92
N PHE A 21 -2.37 0.94 8.72
CA PHE A 21 -1.11 0.57 8.11
C PHE A 21 -0.36 1.82 7.67
N VAL A 22 0.89 1.94 8.12
CA VAL A 22 1.76 3.08 7.81
C VAL A 22 2.63 2.80 6.58
N GLY A 23 2.81 1.52 6.24
CA GLY A 23 3.72 1.13 5.17
C GLY A 23 3.67 -0.34 4.86
N ARG A 24 4.60 -0.76 4.01
CA ARG A 24 4.83 -2.13 3.59
C ARG A 24 6.32 -2.40 3.68
N VAL A 25 6.67 -3.55 4.20
CA VAL A 25 8.05 -4.04 4.18
C VAL A 25 8.15 -5.24 3.26
N THR A 26 9.19 -5.21 2.44
CA THR A 26 9.54 -6.25 1.51
C THR A 26 10.96 -6.69 1.81
N TRP A 27 11.22 -7.98 1.94
CA TRP A 27 12.58 -8.48 2.15
C TRP A 27 12.83 -9.79 1.41
N TYR A 28 14.10 -10.02 1.09
CA TYR A 28 14.57 -11.24 0.43
C TYR A 28 16.02 -11.54 0.81
N LYS A 29 16.41 -12.81 0.71
CA LYS A 29 17.81 -13.23 0.88
C LYS A 29 18.61 -12.88 -0.35
N LYS A 30 19.82 -12.33 -0.18
CA LYS A 30 20.73 -12.04 -1.28
C LYS A 30 21.09 -13.29 -2.08
N SER A 31 21.17 -14.44 -1.41
CA SER A 31 21.42 -15.75 -2.02
C SER A 31 20.23 -16.29 -2.82
N LEU A 32 19.01 -15.82 -2.57
CA LEU A 32 17.77 -16.28 -3.19
C LEU A 32 16.82 -15.09 -3.46
N PRO A 33 17.18 -14.19 -4.39
CA PRO A 33 16.40 -12.96 -4.64
C PRO A 33 15.02 -13.23 -5.23
N SER A 34 14.76 -14.44 -5.74
CA SER A 34 13.44 -14.87 -6.21
C SER A 34 12.44 -15.14 -5.09
N ILE A 35 12.90 -15.32 -3.84
CA ILE A 35 12.03 -15.54 -2.68
C ILE A 35 11.85 -14.22 -1.94
N LEU A 36 10.79 -13.52 -2.30
CA LEU A 36 10.43 -12.22 -1.75
C LEU A 36 9.28 -12.35 -0.76
N HIS A 37 9.54 -11.90 0.46
CA HIS A 37 8.54 -11.78 1.51
C HIS A 37 8.01 -10.35 1.55
N ARG A 38 6.70 -10.20 1.74
CA ARG A 38 6.04 -8.90 1.73
C ARG A 38 4.96 -8.87 2.79
N GLN A 39 5.04 -7.91 3.71
CA GLN A 39 4.05 -7.76 4.78
C GLN A 39 3.69 -6.28 5.00
N PRO A 40 2.42 -5.98 5.33
CA PRO A 40 2.03 -4.64 5.74
C PRO A 40 2.61 -4.31 7.12
N VAL A 41 2.96 -3.04 7.31
CA VAL A 41 3.51 -2.49 8.55
C VAL A 41 2.46 -1.60 9.17
N SER A 42 2.06 -1.92 10.41
CA SER A 42 1.18 -1.09 11.23
C SER A 42 2.02 -0.16 12.12
N HIS A 43 1.47 0.33 13.24
CA HIS A 43 2.29 0.99 14.27
C HIS A 43 3.42 0.09 14.79
N GLN A 44 3.24 -1.24 14.72
CA GLN A 44 4.23 -2.23 15.10
C GLN A 44 4.76 -2.98 13.87
N TRP A 45 6.05 -3.30 13.89
CA TRP A 45 6.66 -4.13 12.85
C TRP A 45 6.16 -5.56 12.92
N PRO A 46 6.04 -6.25 11.77
CA PRO A 46 5.71 -7.67 11.77
C PRO A 46 6.72 -8.48 12.59
N SER A 47 6.23 -9.39 13.42
CA SER A 47 7.07 -10.19 14.33
C SER A 47 8.06 -11.09 13.58
N GLU A 48 7.66 -11.62 12.43
CA GLU A 48 8.54 -12.38 11.52
C GLU A 48 9.71 -11.53 11.05
N PHE A 49 9.41 -10.31 10.60
CA PHE A 49 10.43 -9.35 10.18
C PHE A 49 11.41 -9.02 11.32
N VAL A 50 10.89 -8.71 12.52
CA VAL A 50 11.70 -8.42 13.71
C VAL A 50 12.55 -9.62 14.13
N SER A 51 12.02 -10.84 14.02
CA SER A 51 12.76 -12.07 14.36
C SER A 51 13.94 -12.31 13.40
N LEU A 52 13.78 -11.95 12.13
CA LEU A 52 14.82 -12.11 11.11
C LEU A 52 15.85 -10.98 11.13
N MET A 53 15.42 -9.75 11.41
CA MET A 53 16.24 -8.54 11.27
C MET A 53 16.76 -7.99 12.60
N GLY A 54 16.23 -8.46 13.73
CA GLY A 54 16.46 -7.88 15.04
C GLY A 54 15.75 -6.53 15.17
N VAL A 55 16.49 -5.44 15.33
CA VAL A 55 15.93 -4.09 15.51
C VAL A 55 15.77 -3.42 14.15
N PRO A 56 14.53 -3.16 13.66
CA PRO A 56 14.32 -2.39 12.45
C PRO A 56 14.87 -0.96 12.59
N PRO A 57 15.32 -0.31 11.51
CA PRO A 57 15.69 1.09 11.55
C PRO A 57 14.48 1.93 11.98
N LEU A 58 14.61 2.65 13.09
CA LEU A 58 13.52 3.47 13.64
C LEU A 58 13.07 4.56 12.66
N ASP A 59 14.01 5.10 11.88
CA ASP A 59 13.78 6.21 10.95
C ASP A 59 12.92 5.83 9.74
N CYS A 60 12.86 4.54 9.39
CA CYS A 60 12.06 4.10 8.24
C CYS A 60 10.55 4.30 8.45
N ARG A 61 10.05 4.23 9.69
CA ARG A 61 8.60 4.36 9.97
C ARG A 61 8.05 5.76 9.69
N ASN A 62 8.89 6.78 9.78
CA ASN A 62 8.54 8.17 9.50
C ASN A 62 8.98 8.59 8.10
N ALA A 63 9.54 7.68 7.31
CA ALA A 63 9.96 7.99 5.96
C ALA A 63 8.72 8.26 5.11
N SER A 64 8.69 9.40 4.45
CA SER A 64 7.69 9.72 3.42
C SER A 64 8.02 9.10 2.07
N GLU A 65 9.19 8.46 1.97
CA GLU A 65 9.73 7.89 0.74
C GLU A 65 10.16 6.44 0.96
N ARG A 66 10.37 5.73 -0.15
CA ARG A 66 10.92 4.37 -0.15
C ARG A 66 12.31 4.38 0.49
N VAL A 67 12.52 3.51 1.48
CA VAL A 67 13.82 3.31 2.12
C VAL A 67 14.30 1.90 1.83
N GLU A 68 15.53 1.78 1.36
CA GLU A 68 16.17 0.49 1.12
C GLU A 68 17.39 0.35 2.03
N TRP A 69 17.51 -0.81 2.67
CA TRP A 69 18.67 -1.15 3.49
C TRP A 69 18.99 -2.63 3.34
N SER A 70 20.22 -3.01 3.67
CA SER A 70 20.64 -4.40 3.66
C SER A 70 21.38 -4.76 4.93
N THR A 71 21.22 -6.00 5.37
CA THR A 71 22.09 -6.65 6.35
C THR A 71 23.06 -7.56 5.60
N ASP A 72 23.82 -8.39 6.30
CA ASP A 72 24.77 -9.31 5.66
C ASP A 72 24.08 -10.24 4.64
N ASP A 73 22.93 -10.83 5.00
CA ASP A 73 22.21 -11.82 4.18
C ASP A 73 20.90 -11.31 3.56
N LEU A 74 20.31 -10.22 4.07
CA LEU A 74 18.99 -9.74 3.62
C LEU A 74 19.07 -8.37 2.93
N VAL A 75 18.22 -8.18 1.93
CA VAL A 75 17.85 -6.87 1.41
C VAL A 75 16.42 -6.58 1.87
N CYS A 76 16.21 -5.37 2.36
CA CYS A 76 14.94 -4.90 2.90
C CYS A 76 14.56 -3.58 2.24
N VAL A 77 13.28 -3.46 1.92
CA VAL A 77 12.68 -2.27 1.33
C VAL A 77 11.44 -1.93 2.15
N TYR A 78 11.39 -0.72 2.66
CA TYR A 78 10.19 -0.11 3.23
C TYR A 78 9.58 0.85 2.21
N GLU A 79 8.28 0.74 2.03
CA GLU A 79 7.49 1.63 1.18
C GLU A 79 6.33 2.18 2.01
N PRO A 80 6.19 3.51 2.14
CA PRO A 80 5.03 4.10 2.80
C PRO A 80 3.75 3.74 2.05
N LEU A 81 2.68 3.43 2.77
CA LEU A 81 1.38 3.16 2.17
C LEU A 81 0.58 4.46 2.19
N THR A 82 0.39 5.04 1.02
CA THR A 82 -0.53 6.15 0.79
C THR A 82 -1.59 5.72 -0.22
N ALA A 83 -2.73 6.40 -0.22
CA ALA A 83 -3.76 6.22 -1.24
C ALA A 83 -3.16 6.35 -2.65
N GLY A 84 -2.24 7.28 -2.87
CA GLY A 84 -1.50 7.42 -4.12
C GLY A 84 -0.58 6.23 -4.44
N ALA A 85 0.10 5.64 -3.45
CA ALA A 85 0.94 4.45 -3.67
C ALA A 85 0.10 3.19 -3.98
N VAL A 86 -1.12 3.11 -3.45
CA VAL A 86 -2.00 1.93 -3.61
C VAL A 86 -2.92 2.06 -4.83
N LEU A 87 -3.39 3.27 -5.14
CA LEU A 87 -4.42 3.55 -6.16
C LEU A 87 -3.89 4.42 -7.32
N GLY A 88 -2.61 4.82 -7.28
CA GLY A 88 -2.03 5.75 -8.23
C GLY A 88 -1.67 5.15 -9.59
N SER A 89 -1.05 5.98 -10.42
CA SER A 89 -0.77 5.74 -11.84
C SER A 89 0.08 4.50 -12.14
N GLU A 90 0.87 4.04 -11.17
CA GLU A 90 1.71 2.85 -11.32
C GLU A 90 0.96 1.54 -11.02
N THR A 91 -0.33 1.63 -10.74
CA THR A 91 -1.20 0.49 -10.40
C THR A 91 -2.27 0.25 -11.46
N GLN A 92 -3.10 -0.78 -11.28
CA GLN A 92 -4.24 -1.07 -12.16
C GLN A 92 -5.48 -0.21 -11.87
N TRP A 93 -5.51 0.49 -10.74
CA TRP A 93 -6.65 1.30 -10.28
C TRP A 93 -7.04 2.48 -11.18
N PRO A 94 -6.12 3.18 -11.87
CA PRO A 94 -6.49 4.23 -12.82
C PRO A 94 -7.49 3.76 -13.88
N HIS A 95 -7.38 2.50 -14.32
CA HIS A 95 -8.34 1.92 -15.27
C HIS A 95 -9.72 1.73 -14.63
N VAL A 96 -9.79 1.24 -13.40
CA VAL A 96 -11.05 1.08 -12.64
C VAL A 96 -11.71 2.45 -12.43
N PHE A 97 -10.92 3.45 -12.05
CA PHE A 97 -11.41 4.83 -11.85
C PHE A 97 -11.90 5.48 -13.14
N ALA A 98 -11.24 5.21 -14.28
CA ALA A 98 -11.73 5.67 -15.58
C ALA A 98 -13.11 5.08 -15.92
N VAL A 99 -13.33 3.79 -15.63
CA VAL A 99 -14.65 3.15 -15.82
C VAL A 99 -15.69 3.73 -14.87
N MET A 100 -15.37 3.88 -13.58
CA MET A 100 -16.29 4.47 -12.60
C MET A 100 -16.69 5.90 -12.98
N LYS A 101 -15.73 6.73 -13.38
CA LYS A 101 -15.97 8.10 -13.86
C LYS A 101 -16.90 8.14 -15.07
N ALA A 102 -16.71 7.23 -16.02
CA ALA A 102 -17.57 7.15 -17.20
C ALA A 102 -19.01 6.76 -16.84
N LEU A 103 -19.19 5.83 -15.89
CA LEU A 103 -20.50 5.45 -15.38
C LEU A 103 -21.14 6.59 -14.58
N ALA A 104 -20.36 7.31 -13.76
CA ALA A 104 -20.84 8.43 -12.96
C ALA A 104 -21.38 9.57 -13.84
N GLY A 105 -20.76 9.79 -15.01
CA GLY A 105 -21.29 10.72 -16.02
C GLY A 105 -22.70 10.39 -16.52
N ARG A 106 -23.17 9.15 -16.35
CA ARG A 106 -24.52 8.69 -16.72
C ARG A 106 -25.46 8.51 -15.53
N PHE A 107 -24.94 8.08 -14.37
CA PHE A 107 -25.75 7.68 -13.21
C PHE A 107 -25.61 8.62 -12.00
N GLY A 108 -24.76 9.65 -12.09
CA GLY A 108 -24.40 10.54 -10.99
C GLY A 108 -23.27 9.97 -10.13
N ASP A 109 -22.55 10.85 -9.43
CA ASP A 109 -21.35 10.50 -8.64
C ASP A 109 -21.66 9.56 -7.46
N ASP A 110 -22.88 9.62 -6.92
CA ASP A 110 -23.36 8.71 -5.86
C ASP A 110 -24.06 7.45 -6.41
N GLY A 111 -24.38 7.44 -7.71
CA GLY A 111 -25.07 6.34 -8.39
C GLY A 111 -24.14 5.22 -8.83
N VAL A 112 -22.82 5.37 -8.65
CA VAL A 112 -21.80 4.38 -8.97
C VAL A 112 -20.99 4.10 -7.71
N ARG A 113 -20.90 2.83 -7.33
CA ARG A 113 -20.18 2.37 -6.13
C ARG A 113 -19.20 1.26 -6.47
N LEU A 114 -18.01 1.33 -5.90
CA LEU A 114 -17.03 0.26 -5.90
C LEU A 114 -17.33 -0.65 -4.72
N VAL A 115 -17.39 -1.95 -4.94
CA VAL A 115 -17.52 -2.96 -3.88
C VAL A 115 -16.27 -3.83 -3.90
N VAL A 116 -15.58 -3.92 -2.75
CA VAL A 116 -14.41 -4.79 -2.59
C VAL A 116 -14.76 -5.91 -1.61
N ALA A 117 -14.47 -7.14 -2.02
CA ALA A 117 -14.58 -8.32 -1.18
C ALA A 117 -13.19 -8.95 -1.03
N PHE A 118 -12.84 -9.28 0.21
CA PHE A 118 -11.65 -10.05 0.55
C PHE A 118 -12.11 -11.45 0.97
N ASP A 119 -11.48 -12.48 0.41
CA ASP A 119 -11.61 -13.89 0.84
C ASP A 119 -10.60 -14.19 1.95
#